data_AF-A0A7X7NWG9-F1
#
_entry.id   AF-A0A7X7NWG9-F1
#
_cell.length_a   1.000
_cell.length_b   1.000
_cell.length_c   1.000
_cell.angle_alpha   90.00
_cell.angle_beta   90.00
_cell.angle_gamma   90.00
#
_symmetry.space_group_name_H-M   'P 1'
#
loop_
_entity.id
_entity.type
_entity.pdbx_description
1 polymer ?
#
loop_
_entity_poly.entity_id
_entity_poly.type
_entity_poly.pdbx_seq_one_letter_code
_entity_poly.pdbx_strand_id
1 'polypeptide(L)'
;IKHYVIKAGTRSRGFILKDLLKILNPYFCIIFVSKKEDQPEVFNLLNEMELKVANLSGDMPVRVRRQVIKEVHELKYQYLVTSDIASRGIDFDATHIINYDLPYHLEYFIHRSGRTGRMGKTGEVYTIQGENDHRKIQNLSKKGIEFNEIKLSKGGITYVIPRERVLKEEEIQVIKSIKKPTKVKPNYRKKNKQQIEKALKEHRRKEYAKNRKSR
;
A
#
# COMPACT_ATOMS: atom_id res chain seq x y z
N ILE A 1 11.30 3.02 9.36
CA ILE A 1 10.14 2.15 9.05
C ILE A 1 10.13 1.91 7.55
N LYS A 2 9.93 0.66 7.10
CA LYS A 2 9.80 0.34 5.67
C LYS A 2 8.32 0.24 5.30
N HIS A 3 7.91 0.91 4.23
CA HIS A 3 6.54 0.86 3.74
C HIS A 3 6.46 0.03 2.46
N TYR A 4 5.52 -0.90 2.44
CA TYR A 4 5.23 -1.80 1.34
C TYR A 4 3.78 -1.61 0.87
N VAL A 5 3.57 -1.65 -0.44
CA VAL A 5 2.23 -1.60 -1.04
C VAL A 5 1.98 -2.81 -1.91
N ILE A 6 0.84 -3.47 -1.69
CA ILE A 6 0.38 -4.63 -2.47
C ILE A 6 -0.88 -4.20 -3.20
N LYS A 7 -0.84 -4.16 -4.54
CA LYS A 7 -2.03 -3.86 -5.35
C LYS A 7 -2.94 -5.08 -5.40
N ALA A 8 -4.18 -4.90 -5.01
CA ALA A 8 -5.14 -6.01 -5.01
C ALA A 8 -5.54 -6.46 -6.41
N GLY A 9 -5.62 -5.51 -7.36
CA GLY A 9 -6.09 -5.81 -8.70
C GLY A 9 -7.51 -6.37 -8.64
N THR A 10 -7.71 -7.57 -9.18
CA THR A 10 -9.00 -8.28 -9.17
C THR A 10 -9.20 -9.20 -7.96
N ARG A 11 -8.17 -9.40 -7.12
CA ARG A 11 -8.26 -10.28 -5.95
C ARG A 11 -8.90 -9.53 -4.78
N SER A 12 -9.63 -10.25 -3.92
CA SER A 12 -10.15 -9.67 -2.68
C SER A 12 -9.02 -9.34 -1.71
N ARG A 13 -9.24 -8.35 -0.84
CA ARG A 13 -8.29 -7.99 0.22
C ARG A 13 -8.06 -9.15 1.19
N GLY A 14 -9.12 -9.89 1.55
CA GLY A 14 -9.04 -11.08 2.39
C GLY A 14 -8.11 -12.16 1.80
N PHE A 15 -8.17 -12.39 0.49
CA PHE A 15 -7.25 -13.32 -0.18
C PHE A 15 -5.80 -12.88 -0.06
N ILE A 16 -5.53 -11.59 -0.28
CA ILE A 16 -4.18 -11.03 -0.17
C ILE A 16 -3.68 -11.06 1.26
N LEU A 17 -4.53 -10.74 2.23
CA LEU A 17 -4.20 -10.81 3.65
C LEU A 17 -3.82 -12.24 4.02
N LYS A 18 -4.60 -13.24 3.61
CA LYS A 18 -4.31 -14.65 3.84
C LYS A 18 -2.96 -15.07 3.26
N ASP A 19 -2.68 -14.70 2.01
CA ASP A 19 -1.38 -14.99 1.38
C ASP A 19 -0.23 -14.27 2.11
N LEU A 20 -0.45 -13.03 2.52
CA LEU A 20 0.55 -12.23 3.23
C LEU A 20 0.88 -12.85 4.60
N LEU A 21 -0.15 -13.23 5.38
CA LEU A 21 0.01 -13.85 6.69
C LEU A 21 0.66 -15.24 6.65
N LYS A 22 0.57 -15.97 5.53
CA LYS A 22 1.31 -17.23 5.35
C LYS A 22 2.80 -17.02 5.11
N ILE A 23 3.17 -15.86 4.57
CA ILE A 23 4.56 -15.53 4.25
C ILE A 23 5.21 -14.80 5.42
N LEU A 24 4.47 -13.91 6.07
CA LEU A 24 4.94 -13.16 7.24
C LEU A 24 4.82 -14.03 8.49
N ASN A 25 5.87 -14.08 9.30
CA ASN A 25 5.83 -14.61 10.65
C ASN A 25 6.27 -13.53 11.66
N PRO A 26 5.44 -12.50 11.87
CA PRO A 26 5.79 -11.34 12.68
C PRO A 26 5.79 -11.71 14.17
N TYR A 27 6.63 -11.04 14.98
CA TYR A 27 6.56 -11.21 16.45
C TYR A 27 5.23 -10.71 17.02
N PHE A 28 4.79 -9.52 16.59
CA PHE A 28 3.48 -8.97 16.91
C PHE A 28 3.04 -8.09 15.75
N CYS A 29 1.80 -8.29 15.28
CA CYS A 29 1.26 -7.60 14.12
C CYS A 29 -0.10 -6.97 14.43
N ILE A 30 -0.24 -5.68 14.09
CA ILE A 30 -1.53 -4.98 14.16
C ILE A 30 -2.10 -4.88 12.76
N ILE A 31 -3.31 -5.38 12.57
CA ILE A 31 -4.09 -5.30 11.34
C ILE A 31 -5.15 -4.23 11.52
N PHE A 32 -4.98 -3.12 10.82
CA PHE A 32 -5.92 -2.02 10.84
C PHE A 32 -6.99 -2.18 9.76
N VAL A 33 -8.24 -2.02 10.20
CA VAL A 33 -9.43 -1.92 9.35
C VAL A 33 -10.06 -0.54 9.56
N SER A 34 -10.39 0.16 8.47
CA SER A 34 -11.05 1.49 8.58
C SER A 34 -12.56 1.36 8.67
N LYS A 35 -13.14 0.34 8.04
CA LYS A 35 -14.57 0.04 8.09
C LYS A 35 -14.85 -0.91 9.23
N LYS A 36 -15.88 -0.61 10.01
CA LYS A 36 -16.29 -1.43 11.15
C LYS A 36 -16.84 -2.79 10.67
N GLU A 37 -17.46 -2.80 9.50
CA GLU A 37 -18.09 -3.97 8.90
C GLU A 37 -17.05 -5.01 8.45
N ASP A 38 -15.83 -4.58 8.09
CA ASP A 38 -14.75 -5.47 7.66
C ASP A 38 -14.06 -6.16 8.86
N GLN A 39 -14.23 -5.65 10.08
CA GLN A 39 -13.53 -6.13 11.27
C GLN A 39 -13.87 -7.58 11.65
N PRO A 40 -15.15 -8.01 11.68
CA PRO A 40 -15.50 -9.40 11.94
C PRO A 40 -15.00 -10.34 10.85
N GLU A 41 -15.07 -9.94 9.57
CA GLU A 41 -14.58 -10.75 8.44
C GLU A 41 -13.08 -11.02 8.59
N VAL A 42 -12.28 -9.98 8.84
CA VAL A 42 -10.83 -10.10 9.02
C VAL A 42 -10.50 -10.93 10.25
N PHE A 43 -11.20 -10.73 11.37
CA PHE A 43 -10.97 -11.51 12.59
C PHE A 43 -11.28 -13.00 12.39
N ASN A 44 -12.42 -13.33 11.76
CA ASN A 44 -12.80 -14.71 11.46
C ASN A 44 -11.82 -15.37 10.50
N LEU A 45 -11.36 -14.64 9.47
CA LEU A 45 -10.33 -15.14 8.54
C LEU A 45 -9.06 -15.59 9.28
N LEU A 46 -8.59 -14.81 10.27
CA LEU A 46 -7.41 -15.18 11.05
C LEU A 46 -7.68 -16.37 11.99
N ASN A 47 -8.86 -16.47 12.58
CA ASN A 47 -9.24 -17.62 13.41
C ASN A 47 -9.35 -18.92 12.60
N GLU A 48 -9.91 -18.86 11.38
CA GLU A 48 -9.97 -19.99 10.44
C GLU A 48 -8.58 -20.46 9.99
N MET A 49 -7.58 -19.57 10.07
CA MET A 49 -6.17 -19.89 9.86
C MET A 49 -5.47 -20.40 11.14
N GLU A 50 -6.21 -20.59 12.23
CA GLU A 50 -5.72 -21.03 13.55
C GLU A 50 -4.65 -20.10 14.14
N LEU A 51 -4.67 -18.81 13.76
CA LEU A 51 -3.73 -17.82 14.26
C LEU A 51 -4.20 -17.26 15.62
N LYS A 52 -3.24 -16.99 16.52
CA LYS A 52 -3.52 -16.33 17.81
C LYS A 52 -3.84 -14.85 17.60
N VAL A 53 -5.12 -14.55 17.42
CA VAL A 53 -5.61 -13.19 17.13
C VAL A 53 -6.51 -12.65 18.24
N ALA A 54 -6.31 -11.39 18.60
CA ALA A 54 -7.23 -10.61 19.40
C ALA A 54 -8.03 -9.65 18.52
N ASN A 55 -9.26 -9.36 18.94
CA ASN A 55 -10.09 -8.32 18.34
C ASN A 55 -10.24 -7.15 19.31
N LEU A 56 -10.06 -5.92 18.84
CA LEU A 56 -10.28 -4.71 19.63
C LEU A 56 -11.18 -3.74 18.86
N SER A 57 -12.45 -3.71 19.25
CA SER A 57 -13.46 -2.82 18.69
C SER A 57 -13.87 -1.72 19.68
N GLY A 58 -14.46 -0.64 19.15
CA GLY A 58 -15.03 0.45 19.93
C GLY A 58 -16.32 0.07 20.65
N ASP A 59 -17.05 -0.93 20.17
CA ASP A 59 -18.33 -1.36 20.77
C ASP A 59 -18.15 -2.39 21.89
N MET A 60 -16.92 -2.77 22.20
CA MET A 60 -16.64 -3.72 23.27
C MET A 60 -16.99 -3.11 24.63
N PRO A 61 -17.68 -3.85 25.53
CA PRO A 61 -17.87 -3.41 26.90
C PRO A 61 -16.53 -3.07 27.56
N VAL A 62 -16.49 -1.98 28.34
CA VAL A 62 -15.26 -1.44 28.93
C VAL A 62 -14.43 -2.50 29.67
N ARG A 63 -15.10 -3.40 30.41
CA ARG A 63 -14.45 -4.50 31.12
C ARG A 63 -13.75 -5.48 30.18
N VAL A 64 -14.43 -5.91 29.12
CA VAL A 64 -13.88 -6.83 28.10
C VAL A 64 -12.73 -6.15 27.37
N ARG A 65 -12.91 -4.90 26.97
CA ARG A 65 -11.89 -4.09 26.32
C ARG A 65 -10.60 -3.99 27.15
N ARG A 66 -10.71 -3.72 28.45
CA ARG A 66 -9.56 -3.69 29.37
C ARG A 66 -8.85 -5.04 29.46
N GLN A 67 -9.60 -6.13 29.50
CA GLN A 67 -9.03 -7.48 29.54
C GLN A 67 -8.24 -7.78 28.27
N VAL A 68 -8.82 -7.54 27.08
CA VAL A 68 -8.12 -7.75 25.80
C VAL A 68 -6.84 -6.93 25.72
N ILE A 69 -6.88 -5.65 26.12
CA ILE A 69 -5.70 -4.78 26.12
C ILE A 69 -4.60 -5.37 27.00
N LYS A 70 -4.96 -5.84 28.22
CA LYS A 70 -4.01 -6.47 29.13
C LYS A 70 -3.39 -7.74 28.51
N GLU A 71 -4.20 -8.60 27.90
CA GLU A 71 -3.72 -9.86 27.30
C GLU A 71 -2.83 -9.63 26.08
N VAL A 72 -3.10 -8.59 25.29
CA VAL A 72 -2.24 -8.15 24.19
C VAL A 72 -0.89 -7.65 24.73
N HIS A 73 -0.89 -6.86 25.81
CA HIS A 73 0.36 -6.43 26.46
C HIS A 73 1.17 -7.60 27.04
N GLU A 74 0.49 -8.63 27.53
CA GLU A 74 1.11 -9.88 27.99
C GLU A 74 1.55 -10.80 26.83
N LEU A 75 1.44 -10.34 25.58
CA LEU A 75 1.84 -11.06 24.37
C LEU A 75 1.16 -12.44 24.21
N LYS A 76 -0.07 -12.58 24.73
CA LYS A 76 -0.87 -13.81 24.55
C LYS A 76 -1.32 -14.01 23.10
N TYR A 77 -1.32 -12.93 22.31
CA TYR A 77 -1.73 -12.90 20.92
C TYR A 77 -0.61 -12.40 20.03
N GLN A 78 -0.44 -13.04 18.87
CA GLN A 78 0.51 -12.61 17.85
C GLN A 78 -0.08 -11.53 16.94
N TYR A 79 -1.42 -11.53 16.79
CA TYR A 79 -2.14 -10.60 15.92
C TYR A 79 -3.19 -9.81 16.69
N LEU A 80 -3.37 -8.55 16.32
CA LEU A 80 -4.45 -7.70 16.80
C LEU A 80 -5.20 -7.09 15.62
N VAL A 81 -6.50 -7.34 15.51
CA VAL A 81 -7.37 -6.66 14.55
C VAL A 81 -8.05 -5.48 15.24
N THR A 82 -7.93 -4.28 14.68
CA THR A 82 -8.51 -3.07 15.29
C THR A 82 -8.78 -1.94 14.30
N SER A 83 -9.54 -0.93 14.72
CA SER A 83 -9.78 0.30 13.98
C SER A 83 -9.01 1.49 14.55
N ASP A 84 -8.94 2.60 13.79
CA ASP A 84 -8.26 3.82 14.25
C ASP A 84 -8.87 4.42 15.52
N ILE A 85 -10.19 4.27 15.70
CA ILE A 85 -10.88 4.78 16.89
C ILE A 85 -10.58 3.87 18.07
N ALA A 86 -10.71 2.55 17.86
CA ALA A 86 -10.53 1.56 18.91
C ALA A 86 -9.08 1.45 19.40
N SER A 87 -8.09 1.90 18.63
CA SER A 87 -6.67 1.86 18.99
C SER A 87 -6.13 3.14 19.62
N ARG A 88 -6.93 4.21 19.73
CA ARG A 88 -6.49 5.45 20.41
C ARG A 88 -6.32 5.23 21.91
N GLY A 89 -5.35 5.96 22.47
CA GLY A 89 -5.07 5.92 23.91
C GLY A 89 -4.44 4.61 24.39
N ILE A 90 -4.09 3.70 23.47
CA ILE A 90 -3.41 2.46 23.79
C ILE A 90 -2.04 2.48 23.14
N ASP A 91 -1.02 2.03 23.86
CA ASP A 91 0.35 2.02 23.41
C ASP A 91 0.84 0.59 23.17
N PHE A 92 0.73 0.13 21.93
CA PHE A 92 1.30 -1.14 21.50
C PHE A 92 2.48 -0.89 20.54
N ASP A 93 3.62 -1.52 20.81
CA ASP A 93 4.80 -1.53 19.93
C ASP A 93 4.78 -2.83 19.11
N ALA A 94 4.33 -2.73 17.87
CA ALA A 94 4.27 -3.86 16.94
C ALA A 94 5.50 -3.89 16.04
N THR A 95 5.92 -5.08 15.61
CA THR A 95 6.98 -5.21 14.60
C THR A 95 6.42 -5.01 13.20
N HIS A 96 5.14 -5.35 13.01
CA HIS A 96 4.47 -5.28 11.71
C HIS A 96 3.13 -4.58 11.84
N ILE A 97 2.83 -3.73 10.86
CA ILE A 97 1.53 -3.12 10.68
C ILE A 97 0.99 -3.55 9.33
N ILE A 98 -0.25 -4.02 9.29
CA ILE A 98 -0.96 -4.30 8.05
C ILE A 98 -2.16 -3.36 7.97
N ASN A 99 -2.16 -2.47 6.99
CA ASN A 99 -3.36 -1.74 6.59
C ASN A 99 -4.15 -2.63 5.64
N TYR A 100 -5.21 -3.27 6.17
CA TYR A 100 -6.15 -4.02 5.34
C TYR A 100 -6.75 -3.11 4.27
N ASP A 101 -7.09 -1.89 4.66
CA ASP A 101 -7.50 -0.82 3.79
C ASP A 101 -6.88 0.52 4.24
N LEU A 102 -6.77 1.47 3.31
CA LEU A 102 -6.27 2.80 3.62
C LEU A 102 -7.33 3.61 4.38
N PRO A 103 -6.92 4.34 5.43
CA PRO A 103 -7.86 5.16 6.19
C PRO A 103 -8.56 6.20 5.31
N TYR A 104 -9.74 6.62 5.74
CA TYR A 104 -10.48 7.70 5.09
C TYR A 104 -9.69 9.02 5.16
N HIS A 105 -9.17 9.35 6.35
CA HIS A 105 -8.29 10.48 6.57
C HIS A 105 -6.83 10.02 6.62
N LEU A 106 -5.98 10.61 5.78
CA LEU A 106 -4.60 10.17 5.62
C LEU A 106 -3.72 10.45 6.84
N GLU A 107 -4.11 11.34 7.77
CA GLU A 107 -3.40 11.49 9.05
C GLU A 107 -3.36 10.18 9.84
N TYR A 108 -4.44 9.39 9.80
CA TYR A 108 -4.47 8.10 10.48
C TYR A 108 -3.43 7.12 9.95
N PHE A 109 -3.03 7.21 8.66
CA PHE A 109 -1.99 6.34 8.13
C PHE A 109 -0.66 6.53 8.90
N ILE A 110 -0.34 7.78 9.23
CA ILE A 110 0.86 8.13 9.99
C ILE A 110 0.71 7.61 11.43
N HIS A 111 -0.45 7.79 12.05
CA HIS A 111 -0.73 7.27 13.40
C HIS A 111 -0.64 5.74 13.49
N ARG A 112 -1.16 5.02 12.48
CA ARG A 112 -1.06 3.57 12.35
C ARG A 112 0.39 3.13 12.21
N SER A 113 1.13 3.76 11.30
CA SER A 113 2.55 3.46 11.06
C SER A 113 3.41 3.79 12.29
N GLY A 114 3.03 4.78 13.09
CA GLY A 114 3.69 5.13 14.36
C GLY A 114 3.55 4.07 15.46
N ARG A 115 2.78 2.99 15.24
CA ARG A 115 2.69 1.82 16.12
C ARG A 115 3.80 0.80 15.91
N THR A 116 4.75 1.09 15.02
CA THR A 116 5.94 0.28 14.81
C THR A 116 7.20 1.14 14.72
N GLY A 117 8.36 0.51 14.82
CA GLY A 117 9.66 1.16 14.63
C GLY A 117 9.99 2.25 15.67
N ARG A 118 9.47 2.12 16.90
CA ARG A 118 9.79 3.03 18.00
C ARG A 118 11.17 2.69 18.60
N MET A 119 11.81 3.68 19.22
CA MET A 119 13.07 3.52 19.98
C MET A 119 14.22 2.87 19.18
N GLY A 120 14.35 3.18 17.89
CA GLY A 120 15.44 2.66 17.04
C GLY A 120 15.23 1.24 16.50
N LYS A 121 14.09 0.60 16.80
CA LYS A 121 13.75 -0.71 16.23
C LYS A 121 13.33 -0.60 14.75
N THR A 122 13.53 -1.66 14.00
CA THR A 122 12.98 -1.80 12.65
C THR A 122 11.48 -2.10 12.73
N GLY A 123 10.74 -1.60 11.76
CA GLY A 123 9.29 -1.76 11.68
C GLY A 123 8.84 -1.77 10.22
N GLU A 124 7.90 -2.65 9.91
CA GLU A 124 7.42 -2.88 8.55
C GLU A 124 5.92 -2.61 8.45
N VAL A 125 5.53 -1.84 7.43
CA VAL A 125 4.14 -1.46 7.20
C VAL A 125 3.71 -1.96 5.83
N TYR A 126 2.76 -2.88 5.81
CA TYR A 126 2.17 -3.43 4.59
C TYR A 126 0.81 -2.80 4.34
N THR A 127 0.56 -2.36 3.12
CA THR A 127 -0.72 -1.74 2.74
C THR A 127 -1.33 -2.46 1.56
N ILE A 128 -2.55 -2.98 1.75
CA ILE A 128 -3.31 -3.59 0.66
C ILE A 128 -4.09 -2.47 -0.06
N GLN A 129 -3.60 -2.12 -1.25
CA GLN A 129 -4.19 -1.07 -2.07
C GLN A 129 -5.36 -1.64 -2.89
N GLY A 130 -6.57 -1.17 -2.62
CA GLY A 130 -7.73 -1.45 -3.46
C GLY A 130 -7.75 -0.62 -4.75
N GLU A 131 -8.73 -0.89 -5.61
CA GLU A 131 -8.85 -0.26 -6.93
C GLU A 131 -8.91 1.28 -6.86
N ASN A 132 -9.68 1.81 -5.91
CA ASN A 132 -9.89 3.26 -5.74
C ASN A 132 -8.84 3.96 -4.88
N ASP A 133 -7.86 3.23 -4.34
CA ASP A 133 -6.89 3.75 -3.38
C ASP A 133 -5.67 4.43 -4.03
N HIS A 134 -5.58 4.43 -5.38
CA HIS A 134 -4.42 4.96 -6.09
C HIS A 134 -4.12 6.43 -5.77
N ARG A 135 -5.16 7.27 -5.69
CA ARG A 135 -5.00 8.70 -5.33
C ARG A 135 -4.52 8.87 -3.88
N LYS A 136 -5.00 8.02 -2.96
CA LYS A 136 -4.58 8.06 -1.55
C LYS A 136 -3.09 7.73 -1.42
N ILE A 137 -2.62 6.67 -2.09
CA ILE A 137 -1.19 6.30 -2.12
C ILE A 137 -0.35 7.45 -2.68
N GLN A 138 -0.73 8.03 -3.82
CA GLN A 138 0.01 9.17 -4.40
C GLN A 138 0.09 10.37 -3.44
N ASN A 139 -1.01 10.66 -2.72
CA ASN A 139 -1.03 11.75 -1.75
C ASN A 139 -0.11 11.47 -0.55
N LEU A 140 -0.05 10.23 -0.07
CA LEU A 140 0.91 9.81 0.97
C LEU A 140 2.36 9.94 0.48
N SER A 141 2.65 9.56 -0.78
CA SER A 141 3.98 9.74 -1.35
C SER A 141 4.39 11.21 -1.50
N LYS A 142 3.45 12.09 -1.86
CA LYS A 142 3.70 13.55 -1.86
C LYS A 142 4.00 14.10 -0.48
N LYS A 143 3.50 13.45 0.58
CA LYS A 143 3.83 13.77 1.99
C LYS A 143 5.16 13.16 2.45
N GLY A 144 5.93 12.53 1.56
CA GLY A 144 7.26 11.98 1.85
C GLY A 144 7.28 10.50 2.23
N ILE A 145 6.17 9.75 2.05
CA ILE A 145 6.13 8.31 2.34
C ILE A 145 6.54 7.53 1.09
N GLU A 146 7.70 6.89 1.15
CA GLU A 146 8.20 6.03 0.07
C GLU A 146 7.63 4.62 0.19
N PHE A 147 6.85 4.21 -0.81
CA PHE A 147 6.27 2.86 -0.88
C PHE A 147 7.08 1.97 -1.81
N ASN A 148 7.48 0.81 -1.30
CA ASN A 148 8.02 -0.28 -2.10
C ASN A 148 6.87 -1.16 -2.58
N GLU A 149 6.61 -1.20 -3.88
CA GLU A 149 5.58 -2.07 -4.43
C GLU A 149 6.04 -3.53 -4.41
N ILE A 150 5.19 -4.41 -3.89
CA ILE A 150 5.47 -5.85 -3.79
C ILE A 150 4.31 -6.67 -4.34
N LYS A 151 4.62 -7.89 -4.80
CA LYS A 151 3.66 -8.90 -5.23
C LYS A 151 3.86 -10.19 -4.45
N LEU A 152 2.75 -10.83 -4.13
CA LEU A 152 2.73 -12.12 -3.45
C LEU A 152 2.75 -13.24 -4.49
N SER A 153 3.70 -14.16 -4.34
CA SER A 153 3.85 -15.36 -5.16
C SER A 153 3.88 -16.60 -4.26
N LYS A 154 3.71 -17.80 -4.83
CA LYS A 154 3.80 -19.06 -4.07
C LYS A 154 5.14 -19.24 -3.35
N GLY A 155 6.22 -18.59 -3.83
CA GLY A 155 7.56 -18.62 -3.24
C GLY A 155 7.88 -17.44 -2.30
N GLY A 156 6.89 -16.61 -1.94
CA GLY A 156 7.07 -15.47 -1.05
C GLY A 156 6.88 -14.10 -1.71
N ILE A 157 7.42 -13.07 -1.06
CA ILE A 157 7.32 -11.67 -1.48
C ILE A 157 8.32 -11.39 -2.62
N THR A 158 7.81 -10.82 -3.72
CA THR A 158 8.62 -10.36 -4.85
C THR A 158 8.54 -8.84 -4.96
N TYR A 159 9.68 -8.17 -5.03
CA TYR A 159 9.73 -6.71 -5.20
C TYR A 159 9.39 -6.32 -6.64
N VAL A 160 8.44 -5.42 -6.81
CA VAL A 160 8.18 -4.79 -8.10
C VAL A 160 9.19 -3.65 -8.24
N ILE A 161 10.32 -3.96 -8.85
CA ILE A 161 11.27 -2.94 -9.27
C ILE A 161 10.52 -2.08 -10.30
N PRO A 162 10.36 -0.76 -10.08
CA PRO A 162 9.83 0.13 -11.11
C PRO A 162 10.75 -0.04 -12.31
N ARG A 163 10.27 -0.64 -13.40
CA ARG A 163 11.00 -0.57 -14.65
C ARG A 163 11.07 0.92 -14.99
N GLU A 164 12.23 1.54 -14.79
CA GLU A 164 12.54 2.78 -15.48
C GLU A 164 12.26 2.49 -16.95
N ARG A 165 11.25 3.18 -17.47
CA ARG A 165 10.81 2.93 -18.83
C ARG A 165 11.89 3.50 -19.73
N VAL A 166 12.84 2.66 -20.10
CA VAL A 166 13.82 2.97 -21.13
C VAL A 166 13.03 3.30 -22.39
N LEU A 167 13.17 4.52 -22.88
CA LEU A 167 12.57 4.93 -24.15
C LEU A 167 13.13 4.02 -25.25
N LYS A 168 12.26 3.44 -26.07
CA LYS A 168 12.73 2.71 -27.26
C LYS A 168 13.47 3.66 -28.19
N GLU A 169 14.39 3.16 -29.01
CA GLU A 169 15.13 4.00 -29.97
C GLU A 169 14.19 4.85 -30.85
N GLU A 170 13.11 4.26 -31.32
CA GLU A 170 12.07 4.95 -32.10
C GLU A 170 11.43 6.12 -31.33
N GLU A 171 11.16 5.93 -30.03
CA GLU A 171 10.63 6.99 -29.17
C GLU A 171 11.65 8.10 -28.93
N ILE A 172 12.93 7.74 -28.83
CA ILE A 172 14.04 8.71 -28.75
C ILE A 172 14.10 9.53 -30.05
N GLN A 173 13.93 8.90 -31.22
CA GLN A 173 13.91 9.61 -32.49
C GLN A 173 12.72 10.56 -32.61
N VAL A 174 11.53 10.14 -32.15
CA VAL A 174 10.35 11.01 -32.07
C VAL A 174 10.64 12.25 -31.21
N ILE A 175 11.27 12.08 -30.05
CA ILE A 175 11.65 13.21 -29.19
C ILE A 175 12.69 14.12 -29.89
N LYS A 176 13.70 13.54 -30.55
CA LYS A 176 14.74 14.30 -31.28
C LYS A 176 14.17 15.10 -32.45
N SER A 177 13.13 14.60 -33.11
CA SER A 177 12.46 15.29 -34.23
C SER A 177 11.72 16.57 -33.83
N ILE A 178 11.43 16.78 -32.54
CA ILE A 178 10.77 17.98 -32.05
C ILE A 178 11.79 19.13 -32.03
N LYS A 179 11.64 20.08 -32.96
CA LYS A 179 12.52 21.24 -33.08
C LYS A 179 12.52 22.07 -31.79
N LYS A 180 13.72 22.35 -31.26
CA LYS A 180 13.91 23.28 -30.14
C LYS A 180 13.91 24.72 -30.67
N PRO A 181 13.18 25.66 -30.04
CA PRO A 181 13.19 27.05 -30.44
C PRO A 181 14.53 27.71 -30.07
N THR A 182 14.98 28.64 -30.92
CA THR A 182 16.20 29.42 -30.71
C THR A 182 16.10 30.41 -29.55
N LYS A 183 14.87 30.88 -29.22
CA LYS A 183 14.60 31.78 -28.08
C LYS A 183 13.52 31.19 -27.17
N VAL A 184 13.84 31.05 -25.88
CA VAL A 184 12.95 30.45 -24.87
C VAL A 184 11.94 31.49 -24.38
N LYS A 185 10.64 31.23 -24.58
CA LYS A 185 9.53 32.06 -24.07
C LYS A 185 9.12 31.61 -22.64
N PRO A 186 8.46 32.47 -21.85
CA PRO A 186 7.81 32.05 -20.60
C PRO A 186 6.87 30.85 -20.84
N ASN A 187 6.79 29.91 -19.89
CA ASN A 187 6.07 28.64 -20.02
C ASN A 187 6.56 27.64 -21.09
N TYR A 188 7.71 27.86 -21.71
CA TYR A 188 8.27 26.93 -22.72
C TYR A 188 8.41 25.49 -22.20
N ARG A 189 8.91 25.29 -20.97
CA ARG A 189 9.08 23.94 -20.38
C ARG A 189 7.79 23.13 -20.34
N LYS A 190 6.68 23.76 -19.95
CA LYS A 190 5.35 23.13 -19.87
C LYS A 190 4.82 22.77 -21.27
N LYS A 191 4.93 23.71 -22.23
CA LYS A 191 4.50 23.48 -23.62
C LYS A 191 5.32 22.38 -24.31
N ASN A 192 6.64 22.39 -24.12
CA ASN A 192 7.53 21.39 -24.70
C ASN A 192 7.25 19.98 -24.13
N LYS A 193 7.01 19.87 -22.82
CA LYS A 193 6.62 18.59 -22.18
C LYS A 193 5.32 18.04 -22.77
N GLN A 194 4.29 18.88 -22.92
CA GLN A 194 3.02 18.47 -23.52
C GLN A 194 3.17 18.02 -24.97
N GLN A 195 4.04 18.70 -25.74
CA GLN A 195 4.32 18.35 -27.13
C GLN A 195 5.04 17.00 -27.25
N ILE A 196 6.04 16.76 -26.42
CA ILE A 196 6.74 15.48 -26.31
C ILE A 196 5.77 14.35 -25.95
N GLU A 197 4.93 14.58 -24.94
CA GLU A 197 3.96 13.59 -24.47
C GLU A 197 2.92 13.23 -25.54
N LYS A 198 2.43 14.25 -26.27
CA LYS A 198 1.51 14.05 -27.40
C LYS A 198 2.17 13.24 -28.53
N ALA A 199 3.39 13.59 -28.92
CA ALA A 199 4.13 12.90 -29.98
C ALA A 199 4.42 11.43 -29.63
N LEU A 200 4.86 11.17 -28.39
CA LEU A 200 5.07 9.80 -27.89
C LEU A 200 3.78 8.99 -27.86
N LYS A 201 2.66 9.60 -27.46
CA LYS A 201 1.34 8.95 -27.43
C LYS A 201 0.86 8.58 -28.84
N GLU A 202 1.05 9.47 -29.81
CA GLU A 202 0.70 9.21 -31.22
C GLU A 202 1.57 8.10 -31.82
N HIS A 203 2.89 8.13 -31.59
CA HIS A 203 3.80 7.07 -32.03
C HIS A 203 3.37 5.71 -31.49
N ARG A 204 3.12 5.62 -30.18
CA ARG A 204 2.66 4.38 -29.53
C ARG A 204 1.35 3.86 -30.10
N ARG A 205 0.41 4.76 -30.44
CA ARG A 205 -0.89 4.37 -31.02
C ARG A 205 -0.71 3.76 -32.41
N LYS A 206 0.20 4.33 -33.22
CA LYS A 206 0.53 3.81 -34.56
C LYS A 206 1.21 2.43 -34.47
N GLU A 207 2.18 2.29 -33.58
CA GLU A 207 2.87 1.02 -33.31
C GLU A 207 1.89 -0.09 -32.88
N TYR A 208 0.97 0.23 -31.97
CA TYR A 208 -0.06 -0.73 -31.53
C TYR A 208 -0.98 -1.15 -32.68
N ALA A 209 -1.40 -0.21 -33.54
CA ALA A 209 -2.23 -0.51 -34.69
C ALA A 209 -1.51 -1.38 -35.74
N LYS A 210 -0.21 -1.17 -35.94
CA LYS A 210 0.64 -1.97 -36.84
C LYS A 210 0.76 -3.41 -36.36
N ASN A 211 1.08 -3.60 -35.08
CA ASN A 211 1.22 -4.94 -34.46
C ASN A 211 -0.09 -5.73 -34.37
N ARG A 212 -1.25 -5.05 -34.39
CA ARG A 212 -2.56 -5.70 -34.42
C ARG A 212 -2.97 -6.15 -35.83
N LYS A 213 -2.43 -5.55 -36.89
CA LYS A 213 -2.67 -5.96 -38.28
C LYS A 213 -1.75 -7.08 -38.74
N SER A 214 -0.64 -7.31 -38.04
CA SER A 214 0.35 -8.35 -38.32
C SER A 214 0.12 -9.65 -37.53
N ARG A 215 -1.02 -9.77 -36.85
CA ARG A 215 -1.51 -10.96 -36.15
C ARG A 215 -2.81 -11.39 -36.77
#